data_AF-A0A0V0GQP5-F1
#
_entry.id   AF-A0A0V0GQP5-F1
#
_cell.length_a   1.000
_cell.length_b   1.000
_cell.length_c   1.000
_cell.angle_alpha   90.00
_cell.angle_beta   90.00
_cell.angle_gamma   90.00
#
_symmetry.space_group_name_H-M   'P 1'
#
loop_
_entity.id
_entity.type
_entity.pdbx_description
1 polymer ?
#
loop_
_entity_poly.entity_id
_entity_poly.type
_entity_poly.pdbx_seq_one_letter_code
_entity_poly.pdbx_strand_id
1 'polypeptide(L)' 'NKSKILRVILVLFEGMSGLHINWGKSFLYPINEVTTMQSLNAILGGEIGSLPTMYLGMPLGGKLKV' A
#
# COMPACT_ATOMS: atom_id res chain seq x y z
N ASN A 1 10.42 14.22 3.41
CA ASN A 1 10.37 13.03 2.55
C ASN A 1 9.51 11.94 3.23
N LYS A 2 8.18 12.12 3.28
CA LYS A 2 7.26 11.39 4.18
C LYS A 2 7.22 9.88 3.95
N SER A 3 7.34 9.41 2.72
CA SER A 3 7.32 7.97 2.37
C SER A 3 8.49 7.19 2.95
N LYS A 4 9.67 7.83 3.11
CA LYS A 4 10.82 7.19 3.77
C LYS A 4 10.57 6.93 5.26
N ILE A 5 9.88 7.85 5.93
CA ILE A 5 9.51 7.70 7.35
C ILE A 5 8.57 6.50 7.51
N LEU A 6 7.60 6.36 6.60
CA LEU A 6 6.68 5.21 6.62
C LEU A 6 7.42 3.88 6.42
N ARG A 7 8.39 3.80 5.50
CA ARG A 7 9.22 2.60 5.34
C ARG A 7 9.97 2.25 6.63
N VAL A 8 10.53 3.24 7.32
CA VAL A 8 11.22 3.03 8.61
C VAL A 8 10.26 2.52 9.68
N ILE A 9 9.06 3.11 9.80
CA ILE A 9 8.04 2.66 10.76
C ILE A 9 7.67 1.19 10.52
N LEU A 10 7.50 0.81 9.25
CA LEU A 10 7.14 -0.56 8.87
C LEU A 10 8.27 -1.56 9.21
N VAL A 11 9.52 -1.22 8.95
CA VAL A 11 10.67 -2.06 9.32
C VAL A 11 10.84 -2.16 10.84
N LEU A 12 10.60 -1.07 11.58
CA LEU A 12 10.58 -1.11 13.05
C LEU A 12 9.45 -1.98 13.59
N PHE A 13 8.28 -1.94 12.96
CA PHE A 13 7.17 -2.83 13.29
C PHE A 13 7.54 -4.30 13.08
N GLU A 14 8.21 -4.66 11.98
CA GLU A 14 8.73 -6.02 11.78
C GLU A 14 9.63 -6.45 12.94
N GLY A 15 10.62 -5.60 13.28
CA GLY A 15 11.57 -5.89 14.36
C GLY A 15 10.92 -6.04 15.74
N MET A 16 9.93 -5.20 16.07
CA MET A 16 9.25 -5.24 17.38
C MET A 16 8.23 -6.37 17.48
N SER A 17 7.53 -6.69 16.39
CA SER A 17 6.51 -7.74 16.39
C SER A 17 7.08 -9.14 16.17
N GLY A 18 8.30 -9.25 15.64
CA GLY A 18 8.87 -10.52 15.18
C GLY A 18 8.20 -11.07 13.92
N LEU A 19 7.40 -10.26 13.24
CA LEU A 19 6.73 -10.60 11.99
C LEU A 19 7.49 -10.06 10.78
N HIS A 20 7.23 -10.66 9.61
CA HIS A 20 7.73 -10.15 8.33
C HIS A 20 6.58 -9.56 7.51
N ILE A 21 6.79 -8.36 6.99
CA ILE A 21 5.85 -7.69 6.09
C ILE A 21 5.89 -8.40 4.74
N ASN A 22 4.72 -8.88 4.33
CA ASN A 22 4.55 -9.41 3.00
C ASN A 22 4.31 -8.26 2.00
N TRP A 23 5.39 -7.76 1.43
CA TRP A 23 5.33 -6.73 0.38
C TRP A 23 4.57 -7.22 -0.86
N GLY A 24 4.66 -8.52 -1.21
CA GLY A 24 3.93 -9.09 -2.35
C GLY A 24 2.39 -9.15 -2.19
N LYS A 25 1.88 -8.95 -0.97
CA LYS A 25 0.43 -8.79 -0.70
C LYS A 25 0.04 -7.35 -0.37
N SER A 26 1.00 -6.43 -0.37
CA SER A 26 0.78 -5.03 -0.02
C SER A 26 0.56 -4.21 -1.29
N PHE A 27 -0.54 -3.46 -1.33
CA PHE A 27 -0.92 -2.64 -2.48
C PHE A 27 -1.02 -1.16 -2.10
N LEU A 28 -0.50 -0.31 -2.98
CA LEU A 28 -0.63 1.15 -2.93
C LEU A 28 -1.78 1.56 -3.84
N TYR A 29 -2.85 2.10 -3.26
CA TYR A 29 -4.01 2.59 -4.01
C TYR A 29 -4.01 4.12 -4.06
N PRO A 30 -4.01 4.74 -5.25
CA PRO A 30 -4.22 6.18 -5.38
C PRO A 30 -5.66 6.54 -5.03
N ILE A 31 -5.82 7.57 -4.20
CA ILE A 31 -7.09 8.24 -4.00
C ILE A 31 -7.03 9.51 -4.86
N ASN A 32 -7.86 9.57 -5.91
CA ASN A 32 -7.81 10.58 -6.98
C ASN A 32 -6.49 10.53 -7.77
N GLU A 33 -6.10 11.64 -8.40
CA GLU A 33 -4.87 11.73 -9.18
C GLU A 33 -3.65 11.91 -8.28
N VAL A 34 -2.73 10.95 -8.35
CA VAL A 34 -1.45 10.99 -7.63
C VAL A 34 -0.32 10.66 -8.62
N THR A 35 0.42 11.69 -9.04
CA THR A 35 1.51 11.57 -10.03
C THR A 35 2.77 10.86 -9.51
N THR A 36 2.88 10.67 -8.20
CA THR A 36 4.10 10.17 -7.53
C THR A 36 4.01 8.69 -7.12
N MET A 37 3.01 7.94 -7.59
CA MET A 37 2.78 6.55 -7.21
C MET A 37 3.98 5.63 -7.48
N GLN A 38 4.64 5.78 -8.62
CA GLN A 38 5.83 4.98 -8.96
C GLN A 38 6.99 5.26 -7.98
N SER A 39 7.23 6.52 -7.65
CA SER A 39 8.25 6.92 -6.68
C SER A 39 7.93 6.42 -5.27
N LEU A 40 6.64 6.40 -4.88
CA LEU A 40 6.20 5.83 -3.62
C LEU A 40 6.44 4.32 -3.58
N ASN A 41 6.07 3.61 -4.64
CA ASN A 41 6.27 2.17 -4.74
C ASN A 41 7.77 1.80 -4.68
N ALA A 42 8.63 2.57 -5.34
CA ALA A 42 10.08 2.35 -5.28
C ALA A 42 10.64 2.47 -3.84
N ILE A 43 10.05 3.32 -2.99
CA ILE A 43 10.49 3.52 -1.60
C ILE A 43 9.86 2.50 -0.65
N LEU A 44 8.56 2.24 -0.79
CA LEU A 44 7.80 1.39 0.13
C LEU A 44 7.90 -0.08 -0.25
N GLY A 45 7.89 -0.39 -1.54
CA GLY A 45 7.66 -1.74 -2.08
C GLY A 45 6.18 -2.03 -2.28
N GLY A 46 5.91 -3.25 -2.75
CA GLY A 46 4.57 -3.73 -3.07
C GLY A 46 4.15 -3.45 -4.52
N GLU A 47 2.85 -3.52 -4.76
CA GLU A 47 2.25 -3.29 -6.08
C GLU A 47 1.36 -2.05 -6.06
N ILE A 48 1.21 -1.39 -7.20
CA ILE A 48 0.26 -0.28 -7.35
C ILE A 48 -1.07 -0.89 -7.77
N GLY A 49 -2.09 -0.74 -6.93
CA GLY A 49 -3.45 -1.19 -7.21
C GLY A 49 -4.34 -0.07 -7.77
N SER A 50 -5.50 -0.45 -8.29
CA SER A 50 -6.54 0.46 -8.76
C SER A 50 -7.82 0.32 -7.95
N LEU A 51 -8.55 1.43 -7.76
CA LEU A 51 -9.90 1.41 -7.20
C LEU A 51 -10.95 1.37 -8.32
N PRO A 52 -12.15 0.78 -8.08
CA PRO A 52 -12.53 0.07 -6.86
C PRO A 52 -11.85 -1.31 -6.73
N THR A 53 -11.67 -1.79 -5.50
CA THR A 53 -11.05 -3.10 -5.17
C THR A 53 -11.87 -3.82 -4.09
N MET A 54 -11.58 -5.10 -3.80
CA MET A 54 -12.17 -5.82 -2.67
C MET A 54 -11.24 -5.77 -1.46
N TYR A 55 -11.76 -5.28 -0.34
CA TYR A 55 -11.08 -5.31 0.95
C TYR A 55 -11.98 -5.99 1.98
N LEU A 56 -11.50 -7.09 2.57
CA LEU A 56 -12.25 -7.88 3.55
C LEU A 56 -13.65 -8.33 3.06
N GLY A 57 -13.79 -8.63 1.77
CA GLY A 57 -15.07 -9.06 1.20
C GLY A 57 -16.02 -7.91 0.87
N MET A 58 -15.57 -6.65 0.92
CA MET A 58 -16.38 -5.47 0.63
C MET A 58 -15.71 -4.58 -0.43
N PRO A 59 -16.50 -3.90 -1.29
CA PRO A 59 -15.94 -3.02 -2.30
C PRO A 59 -15.41 -1.74 -1.64
N LEU A 60 -14.15 -1.44 -1.89
CA LEU A 60 -13.46 -0.24 -1.48
C LEU A 60 -13.29 0.70 -2.68
N GLY A 61 -13.58 1.99 -2.51
CA GLY A 61 -13.43 2.99 -3.58
C GLY A 61 -14.65 3.13 -4.52
N GLY A 62 -15.82 2.62 -4.14
CA GLY A 62 -17.07 2.74 -4.90
C GLY A 62 -17.71 1.39 -5.20
N LYS A 63 -18.72 1.35 -6.09
CA LYS A 63 -19.29 0.08 -6.55
C LYS A 63 -18.28 -0.61 -7.47
N LEU A 64 -17.74 -1.74 -7.03
CA LEU A 64 -17.00 -2.65 -7.90
C LEU A 64 -17.97 -3.15 -8.98
N LYS A 65 -17.72 -2.79 -10.24
CA LYS A 65 -18.46 -3.37 -11.36
C LYS A 65 -17.83 -4.73 -11.63
N VAL A 66 -18.53 -5.78 -11.19
CA VAL A 66 -18.25 -7.17 -11.57
C VAL A 66 -18.79 -7.39 -12.97
#